data_AF-A0A3D1D016-F1
#
_entry.id   AF-A0A3D1D016-F1
#
_cell.length_a   1.000
_cell.length_b   1.000
_cell.length_c   1.000
_cell.angle_alpha   90.00
_cell.angle_beta   90.00
_cell.angle_gamma   90.00
#
_symmetry.space_group_name_H-M   'P 1'
#
loop_
_entity.id
_entity.type
_entity.pdbx_description
1 polymer ?
#
loop_
_entity_poly.entity_id
_entity_poly.type
_entity_poly.pdbx_seq_one_letter_code
_entity_poly.pdbx_strand_id
1 'polypeptide(L)'
;KLIAKGTKDDPIVFTSEEAAGSRKPGDWGGVILCGNAKTNQGEQQIEGGPRTKHGGNDDADNSGALSYVRIEFAGYPFQKDKEINGLTLGSVGSGTQIDHVQVSYSNDDSFEWFGGTVNCKYLVAYKGWDDDFDTDNGFSGKVQYGLSIRDSKIADVSQSNGFESDNNADGADVEPYTTATFSNMTFVGPKVLDGKFQNTTDYITGGDYNPNNGSGLGKFQAAMQIRRSSHLNCINSVALGWPIGLIVDGEKGSSVQDAKDGKFKLQNVYFAGMDAVGTDANKIYDDVLYDATNKKVIDQNQKSYSNSFFFKEGSNNKYFDNWTSLVGTDGYTPIAGSPLLGAASFTGWTGFDVVSFIGAFDGTNNWTAGWTNFDPQNTKY
;
A
#
# COMPACT_ATOMS: atom_id res chain seq x y z
N LYS A 1 8.66 14.35 19.00
CA LYS A 1 7.23 14.17 18.70
C LYS A 1 6.79 15.22 17.69
N LEU A 2 5.91 14.88 16.75
CA LEU A 2 5.28 15.81 15.80
C LEU A 2 3.78 15.92 16.10
N ILE A 3 3.24 17.13 16.25
CA ILE A 3 1.80 17.37 16.41
C ILE A 3 1.32 18.21 15.24
N ALA A 4 0.67 17.56 14.27
CA ALA A 4 0.03 18.17 13.11
C ALA A 4 -1.45 17.76 13.11
N LYS A 5 -2.29 18.59 13.72
CA LYS A 5 -3.74 18.37 13.81
C LYS A 5 -4.48 19.47 13.06
N GLY A 6 -4.71 19.23 11.78
CA GLY A 6 -5.65 20.01 10.99
C GLY A 6 -7.09 19.68 11.36
N THR A 7 -8.01 20.21 10.57
CA THR A 7 -9.42 19.84 10.62
C THR A 7 -9.91 19.48 9.23
N LYS A 8 -11.12 18.93 9.15
CA LYS A 8 -11.76 18.64 7.86
C LYS A 8 -11.80 19.86 6.93
N ASP A 9 -12.01 21.05 7.49
CA ASP A 9 -12.16 22.29 6.71
C ASP A 9 -10.85 23.09 6.59
N ASP A 10 -9.83 22.74 7.37
CA ASP A 10 -8.51 23.41 7.40
C ASP A 10 -7.41 22.36 7.65
N PRO A 11 -7.10 21.53 6.64
CA PRO A 11 -6.06 20.51 6.75
C PRO A 11 -4.66 21.14 6.74
N ILE A 12 -3.71 20.53 7.46
CA ILE A 12 -2.30 20.94 7.40
C ILE A 12 -1.67 20.36 6.12
N VAL A 13 -0.94 21.19 5.38
CA VAL A 13 -0.29 20.77 4.13
C VAL A 13 1.23 20.87 4.25
N PHE A 14 1.90 19.75 4.04
CA PHE A 14 3.33 19.69 3.73
C PHE A 14 3.47 19.46 2.23
N THR A 15 4.08 20.39 1.50
CA THR A 15 4.14 20.36 0.04
C THR A 15 5.41 21.01 -0.48
N SER A 16 5.65 20.83 -1.77
CA SER A 16 6.76 21.43 -2.52
C SER A 16 6.80 22.95 -2.38
N GLU A 17 8.02 23.50 -2.36
CA GLU A 17 8.27 24.94 -2.42
C GLU A 17 8.05 25.54 -3.82
N GLU A 18 7.87 24.69 -4.84
CA GLU A 18 7.61 25.11 -6.21
C GLU A 18 6.21 25.72 -6.38
N ALA A 19 6.10 26.62 -7.36
CA ALA A 19 4.84 27.27 -7.69
C ALA A 19 3.78 26.26 -8.15
N ALA A 20 2.50 26.59 -7.91
CA ALA A 20 1.38 25.83 -8.46
C ALA A 20 1.53 25.70 -9.99
N GLY A 21 1.42 24.47 -10.49
CA GLY A 21 1.66 24.10 -11.88
C GLY A 21 3.07 23.56 -12.16
N SER A 22 4.04 23.81 -11.28
CA SER A 22 5.46 23.46 -11.48
C SER A 22 6.00 22.36 -10.58
N ARG A 23 5.23 21.92 -9.58
CA ARG A 23 5.60 20.86 -8.63
C ARG A 23 5.90 19.52 -9.32
N LYS A 24 6.78 18.73 -8.72
CA LYS A 24 7.18 17.39 -9.19
C LYS A 24 7.35 16.43 -8.00
N PRO A 25 7.08 15.13 -8.20
CA PRO A 25 7.46 14.12 -7.22
C PRO A 25 8.92 14.28 -6.80
N GLY A 26 9.20 14.22 -5.50
CA GLY A 26 10.56 14.28 -4.97
C GLY A 26 11.14 15.70 -4.89
N ASP A 27 10.29 16.75 -4.94
CA ASP A 27 10.71 18.13 -4.71
C ASP A 27 11.29 18.33 -3.29
N TRP A 28 10.90 17.49 -2.34
CA TRP A 28 11.42 17.49 -0.97
C TRP A 28 11.39 16.08 -0.35
N GLY A 29 12.00 15.92 0.83
CA GLY A 29 12.19 14.61 1.47
C GLY A 29 10.90 13.87 1.77
N GLY A 30 9.99 14.48 2.54
CA GLY A 30 8.81 13.81 3.10
C GLY A 30 8.75 13.94 4.61
N VAL A 31 7.79 13.26 5.24
CA VAL A 31 7.63 13.27 6.70
C VAL A 31 8.15 11.95 7.27
N ILE A 32 9.12 12.04 8.17
CA ILE A 32 9.67 10.88 8.88
C ILE A 32 9.31 11.00 10.36
N LEU A 33 8.66 9.97 10.90
CA LEU A 33 8.37 9.86 12.32
C LEU A 33 9.10 8.64 12.91
N CYS A 34 10.08 8.91 13.77
CA CYS A 34 10.83 7.88 14.49
C CYS A 34 10.28 7.71 15.92
N GLY A 35 9.95 6.47 16.28
CA GLY A 35 9.46 6.08 17.60
C GLY A 35 10.34 5.04 18.29
N ASN A 36 9.86 4.60 19.47
CA ASN A 36 10.58 3.69 20.38
C ASN A 36 9.94 2.29 20.49
N ALA A 37 9.02 1.94 19.60
CA ALA A 37 8.41 0.61 19.58
C ALA A 37 9.38 -0.45 19.03
N LYS A 38 8.99 -1.73 19.10
CA LYS A 38 9.85 -2.80 18.61
C LYS A 38 9.95 -2.81 17.09
N THR A 39 11.08 -3.30 16.62
CA THR A 39 11.36 -3.73 15.25
C THR A 39 12.25 -4.97 15.34
N ASN A 40 12.17 -5.86 14.36
CA ASN A 40 13.04 -7.04 14.29
C ASN A 40 14.48 -6.74 13.86
N GLN A 41 14.79 -5.47 13.57
CA GLN A 41 16.15 -5.01 13.23
C GLN A 41 16.91 -4.40 14.42
N GLY A 42 16.29 -4.27 15.60
CA GLY A 42 16.86 -3.50 16.71
C GLY A 42 16.89 -1.99 16.42
N GLU A 43 17.72 -1.21 17.14
CA GLU A 43 17.86 0.22 16.87
C GLU A 43 18.48 0.45 15.48
N GLN A 44 17.78 1.19 14.62
CA GLN A 44 18.21 1.50 13.25
C GLN A 44 18.27 3.00 13.02
N GLN A 45 19.15 3.42 12.11
CA GLN A 45 19.11 4.77 11.57
C GLN A 45 18.16 4.78 10.38
N ILE A 46 17.27 5.76 10.31
CA ILE A 46 16.39 5.89 9.15
C ILE A 46 17.20 6.19 7.89
N GLU A 47 16.77 5.66 6.76
CA GLU A 47 17.41 5.89 5.48
C GLU A 47 17.10 7.27 4.89
N GLY A 48 17.65 7.56 3.70
CA GLY A 48 17.44 8.84 3.03
C GLY A 48 18.32 10.01 3.51
N GLY A 49 19.30 9.75 4.39
CA GLY A 49 20.28 10.75 4.82
C GLY A 49 20.07 11.43 6.19
N PRO A 50 18.87 11.46 6.82
CA PRO A 50 18.74 11.83 8.22
C PRO A 50 19.59 10.97 9.15
N ARG A 51 19.98 11.55 10.29
CA ARG A 51 20.73 10.85 11.36
C ARG A 51 19.83 10.34 12.48
N THR A 52 18.52 10.47 12.31
CA THR A 52 17.53 10.09 13.31
C THR A 52 17.47 8.57 13.40
N LYS A 53 17.34 8.06 14.63
CA LYS A 53 17.22 6.64 14.91
C LYS A 53 15.82 6.29 15.38
N HIS A 54 15.41 5.05 15.14
CA HIS A 54 14.18 4.47 15.64
C HIS A 54 14.44 3.06 16.18
N GLY A 55 13.45 2.53 16.89
CA GLY A 55 13.51 1.19 17.49
C GLY A 55 13.72 1.26 18.99
N GLY A 56 13.13 0.31 19.71
CA GLY A 56 13.18 0.25 21.16
C GLY A 56 12.34 -0.91 21.67
N ASN A 57 11.81 -0.75 22.89
CA ASN A 57 11.01 -1.78 23.56
C ASN A 57 9.65 -1.23 24.06
N ASP A 58 9.26 -0.02 23.66
CA ASP A 58 8.03 0.64 24.10
C ASP A 58 6.98 0.63 22.98
N ASP A 59 6.24 -0.46 22.87
CA ASP A 59 5.15 -0.60 21.90
C ASP A 59 3.98 0.38 22.17
N ALA A 60 3.97 1.05 23.31
CA ALA A 60 3.01 2.10 23.66
C ALA A 60 3.56 3.52 23.44
N ASP A 61 4.75 3.66 22.84
CA ASP A 61 5.36 4.97 22.54
C ASP A 61 4.37 5.88 21.80
N ASN A 62 4.46 7.16 22.11
CA ASN A 62 3.68 8.21 21.46
C ASN A 62 4.68 9.15 20.78
N SER A 63 4.82 8.99 19.47
CA SER A 63 5.64 9.82 18.62
C SER A 63 4.90 11.10 18.19
N GLY A 64 3.60 11.23 18.50
CA GLY A 64 2.81 12.45 18.32
C GLY A 64 1.42 12.21 17.73
N ALA A 65 0.99 13.09 16.83
CA ALA A 65 -0.31 13.01 16.18
C ALA A 65 -0.30 13.68 14.79
N LEU A 66 -0.76 12.95 13.77
CA LEU A 66 -1.11 13.46 12.45
C LEU A 66 -2.62 13.23 12.26
N SER A 67 -3.38 14.31 12.07
CA SER A 67 -4.82 14.26 11.79
C SER A 67 -5.20 15.37 10.80
N TYR A 68 -5.87 15.01 9.71
CA TYR A 68 -6.20 15.92 8.60
C TYR A 68 -4.94 16.59 8.04
N VAL A 69 -4.05 15.77 7.50
CA VAL A 69 -2.76 16.16 6.95
C VAL A 69 -2.66 15.75 5.48
N ARG A 70 -2.10 16.63 4.65
CA ARG A 70 -1.70 16.32 3.27
C ARG A 70 -0.18 16.41 3.17
N ILE A 71 0.43 15.40 2.56
CA ILE A 71 1.86 15.32 2.24
C ILE A 71 1.96 15.18 0.74
N GLU A 72 2.48 16.19 0.06
CA GLU A 72 2.41 16.29 -1.40
C GLU A 72 3.80 16.44 -1.99
N PHE A 73 4.09 15.75 -3.10
CA PHE A 73 5.33 15.89 -3.86
C PHE A 73 6.62 15.57 -3.08
N ALA A 74 6.49 14.70 -2.07
CA ALA A 74 7.61 14.19 -1.28
C ALA A 74 8.43 13.15 -2.05
N GLY A 75 9.48 12.63 -1.40
CA GLY A 75 10.22 11.46 -1.82
C GLY A 75 11.54 11.72 -2.55
N TYR A 76 12.28 12.73 -2.10
CA TYR A 76 13.55 13.09 -2.72
C TYR A 76 14.53 11.89 -2.80
N PRO A 77 15.08 11.58 -4.00
CA PRO A 77 15.97 10.44 -4.14
C PRO A 77 17.38 10.78 -3.64
N PHE A 78 17.64 10.53 -2.36
CA PHE A 78 18.89 10.92 -1.72
C PHE A 78 20.10 10.19 -2.31
N GLN A 79 19.99 8.86 -2.43
CA GLN A 79 20.91 7.99 -3.15
C GLN A 79 20.07 6.88 -3.78
N LYS A 80 20.61 6.24 -4.81
CA LYS A 80 19.98 5.07 -5.42
C LYS A 80 19.69 4.01 -4.35
N ASP A 81 18.46 3.51 -4.33
CA ASP A 81 17.96 2.49 -3.41
C ASP A 81 18.00 2.95 -1.92
N LYS A 82 17.87 4.26 -1.68
CA LYS A 82 17.85 4.95 -0.36
C LYS A 82 17.05 6.25 -0.43
N GLU A 83 15.94 6.20 -1.13
CA GLU A 83 15.01 7.31 -1.28
C GLU A 83 14.24 7.54 0.04
N ILE A 84 13.60 8.69 0.20
CA ILE A 84 12.71 8.96 1.36
C ILE A 84 11.29 8.75 0.85
N ASN A 85 10.36 8.33 1.71
CA ASN A 85 8.97 8.07 1.35
C ASN A 85 8.08 9.29 1.62
N GLY A 86 6.80 9.20 1.24
CA GLY A 86 5.83 10.23 1.58
C GLY A 86 5.68 10.39 3.09
N LEU A 87 5.15 9.35 3.75
CA LEU A 87 5.13 9.23 5.20
C LEU A 87 5.87 7.97 5.64
N THR A 88 7.07 8.16 6.19
CA THR A 88 7.88 7.09 6.78
C THR A 88 7.62 6.98 8.29
N LEU A 89 7.32 5.77 8.75
CA LEU A 89 6.97 5.45 10.14
C LEU A 89 7.96 4.43 10.69
N GLY A 90 9.08 4.93 11.26
CA GLY A 90 10.10 4.10 11.87
C GLY A 90 9.75 3.76 13.31
N SER A 91 9.37 2.51 13.58
CA SER A 91 9.08 1.97 14.92
C SER A 91 8.16 2.85 15.77
N VAL A 92 7.11 3.38 15.14
CA VAL A 92 6.12 4.26 15.79
C VAL A 92 5.18 3.42 16.66
N GLY A 93 5.03 3.82 17.92
CA GLY A 93 4.21 3.10 18.91
C GLY A 93 2.72 3.38 18.82
N SER A 94 1.94 2.46 19.39
CA SER A 94 0.47 2.47 19.42
C SER A 94 -0.16 3.64 20.17
N GLY A 95 0.63 4.39 20.96
CA GLY A 95 0.19 5.63 21.60
C GLY A 95 0.09 6.81 20.63
N THR A 96 0.60 6.67 19.39
CA THR A 96 0.58 7.71 18.35
C THR A 96 -0.74 7.73 17.60
N GLN A 97 -1.26 8.93 17.31
CA GLN A 97 -2.46 9.10 16.48
C GLN A 97 -2.06 9.35 15.03
N ILE A 98 -2.49 8.50 14.10
CA ILE A 98 -2.36 8.74 12.66
C ILE A 98 -3.73 8.51 12.02
N ASP A 99 -4.40 9.59 11.62
CA ASP A 99 -5.67 9.49 10.89
C ASP A 99 -5.87 10.60 9.87
N HIS A 100 -6.69 10.38 8.85
CA HIS A 100 -6.96 11.38 7.80
C HIS A 100 -5.67 11.97 7.22
N VAL A 101 -4.81 11.09 6.69
CA VAL A 101 -3.56 11.47 6.05
C VAL A 101 -3.65 11.14 4.57
N GLN A 102 -3.37 12.12 3.74
CA GLN A 102 -3.21 11.93 2.30
C GLN A 102 -1.76 12.12 1.94
N VAL A 103 -1.21 11.17 1.19
CA VAL A 103 0.08 11.31 0.52
C VAL A 103 -0.19 11.34 -0.98
N SER A 104 0.34 12.35 -1.67
CA SER A 104 0.15 12.49 -3.11
C SER A 104 1.43 12.74 -3.86
N TYR A 105 1.61 12.07 -5.00
CA TYR A 105 2.77 12.25 -5.87
C TYR A 105 4.11 12.12 -5.11
N SER A 106 4.20 11.19 -4.16
CA SER A 106 5.50 10.79 -3.61
C SER A 106 6.35 10.21 -4.74
N ASN A 107 7.65 10.47 -4.74
CA ASN A 107 8.61 9.91 -5.70
C ASN A 107 9.22 8.58 -5.25
N ASP A 108 8.54 7.95 -4.31
CA ASP A 108 8.79 6.65 -3.71
C ASP A 108 7.46 6.19 -3.07
N ASP A 109 7.47 5.31 -2.09
CA ASP A 109 6.27 4.83 -1.42
C ASP A 109 5.45 5.96 -0.80
N SER A 110 4.13 5.77 -0.83
CA SER A 110 3.23 6.73 -0.20
C SER A 110 3.30 6.62 1.33
N PHE A 111 3.17 5.40 1.86
CA PHE A 111 3.26 5.11 3.27
C PHE A 111 4.19 3.92 3.49
N GLU A 112 5.14 4.06 4.40
CA GLU A 112 6.07 2.98 4.71
C GLU A 112 6.26 2.83 6.21
N TRP A 113 6.19 1.59 6.69
CA TRP A 113 6.39 1.24 8.10
C TRP A 113 7.62 0.37 8.28
N PHE A 114 8.61 0.88 9.02
CA PHE A 114 9.76 0.10 9.49
C PHE A 114 9.55 -0.33 10.95
N GLY A 115 8.88 -1.47 11.14
CA GLY A 115 8.48 -1.95 12.47
C GLY A 115 7.45 -1.07 13.17
N GLY A 116 7.23 -1.32 14.46
CA GLY A 116 6.30 -0.58 15.30
C GLY A 116 4.88 -1.15 15.36
N THR A 117 4.00 -0.44 16.04
CA THR A 117 2.66 -0.92 16.45
C THR A 117 1.57 0.13 16.27
N VAL A 118 1.87 1.25 15.61
CA VAL A 118 0.91 2.34 15.38
C VAL A 118 -0.31 1.86 14.59
N ASN A 119 -1.49 2.23 15.06
CA ASN A 119 -2.73 2.02 14.31
C ASN A 119 -3.04 3.27 13.49
N CYS A 120 -3.55 3.09 12.28
CA CYS A 120 -3.89 4.19 11.39
C CYS A 120 -5.33 4.07 10.88
N LYS A 121 -5.99 5.20 10.58
CA LYS A 121 -7.29 5.20 9.91
C LYS A 121 -7.41 6.28 8.85
N TYR A 122 -8.20 6.06 7.80
CA TYR A 122 -8.48 7.07 6.78
C TYR A 122 -7.21 7.55 6.06
N LEU A 123 -6.55 6.64 5.36
CA LEU A 123 -5.32 6.93 4.61
C LEU A 123 -5.62 7.02 3.10
N VAL A 124 -5.02 8.00 2.43
CA VAL A 124 -5.15 8.16 0.97
C VAL A 124 -3.77 8.17 0.34
N ALA A 125 -3.45 7.16 -0.46
CA ALA A 125 -2.29 7.15 -1.36
C ALA A 125 -2.77 7.60 -2.75
N TYR A 126 -2.24 8.72 -3.23
CA TYR A 126 -2.70 9.33 -4.47
C TYR A 126 -1.55 9.51 -5.46
N LYS A 127 -1.47 8.61 -6.44
CA LYS A 127 -0.54 8.72 -7.57
C LYS A 127 0.93 8.77 -7.13
N GLY A 128 1.30 7.97 -6.12
CA GLY A 128 2.69 7.74 -5.74
C GLY A 128 3.50 7.10 -6.87
N TRP A 129 4.82 7.21 -6.76
CA TRP A 129 5.75 6.68 -7.75
C TRP A 129 5.91 5.18 -7.62
N ASP A 130 6.14 4.73 -6.39
CA ASP A 130 6.24 3.31 -6.07
C ASP A 130 5.06 2.80 -5.26
N ASP A 131 5.24 2.04 -4.18
CA ASP A 131 4.18 1.30 -3.52
C ASP A 131 3.21 2.24 -2.78
N ASP A 132 1.92 1.86 -2.73
CA ASP A 132 0.95 2.68 -2.01
C ASP A 132 1.12 2.51 -0.49
N PHE A 133 1.43 1.30 -0.03
CA PHE A 133 1.65 0.96 1.36
C PHE A 133 2.72 -0.14 1.45
N ASP A 134 3.89 0.20 1.98
CA ASP A 134 4.96 -0.76 2.27
C ASP A 134 5.03 -1.05 3.78
N THR A 135 5.16 -2.32 4.14
CA THR A 135 5.32 -2.72 5.53
C THR A 135 6.48 -3.67 5.72
N ASP A 136 7.26 -3.37 6.75
CA ASP A 136 8.56 -3.98 6.89
C ASP A 136 8.93 -4.18 8.36
N ASN A 137 10.00 -4.96 8.57
CA ASN A 137 10.77 -4.99 9.82
C ASN A 137 9.97 -5.21 11.12
N GLY A 138 8.91 -6.02 11.05
CA GLY A 138 8.13 -6.42 12.22
C GLY A 138 6.92 -5.53 12.52
N PHE A 139 6.45 -4.73 11.57
CA PHE A 139 5.27 -3.88 11.79
C PHE A 139 4.03 -4.72 12.10
N SER A 140 3.31 -4.37 13.17
CA SER A 140 2.18 -5.16 13.70
C SER A 140 0.93 -4.32 14.00
N GLY A 141 0.88 -3.11 13.46
CA GLY A 141 -0.26 -2.20 13.62
C GLY A 141 -1.51 -2.62 12.82
N LYS A 142 -2.61 -1.92 13.08
CA LYS A 142 -3.88 -2.07 12.36
C LYS A 142 -4.21 -0.83 11.56
N VAL A 143 -4.56 -1.01 10.30
CA VAL A 143 -4.93 0.10 9.40
C VAL A 143 -6.34 -0.13 8.87
N GLN A 144 -7.22 0.87 8.97
CA GLN A 144 -8.60 0.77 8.47
C GLN A 144 -9.02 1.96 7.63
N TYR A 145 -9.76 1.71 6.55
CA TYR A 145 -10.20 2.74 5.59
C TYR A 145 -9.01 3.35 4.85
N GLY A 146 -8.51 2.63 3.85
CA GLY A 146 -7.47 3.13 2.96
C GLY A 146 -7.96 3.23 1.53
N LEU A 147 -7.62 4.32 0.84
CA LEU A 147 -7.85 4.50 -0.58
C LEU A 147 -6.51 4.68 -1.29
N SER A 148 -6.22 3.81 -2.25
CA SER A 148 -5.15 4.01 -3.23
C SER A 148 -5.76 4.36 -4.58
N ILE A 149 -5.20 5.36 -5.26
CA ILE A 149 -5.52 5.69 -6.65
C ILE A 149 -4.22 5.91 -7.42
N ARG A 150 -3.94 5.03 -8.39
CA ARG A 150 -2.74 5.09 -9.22
C ARG A 150 -2.86 6.07 -10.38
N ASP A 151 -1.75 6.64 -10.83
CA ASP A 151 -1.68 7.28 -12.15
C ASP A 151 -1.23 6.25 -13.18
N SER A 152 -1.98 6.04 -14.27
CA SER A 152 -1.65 4.98 -15.24
C SER A 152 -0.25 5.12 -15.88
N LYS A 153 0.39 6.29 -15.81
CA LYS A 153 1.71 6.55 -16.39
C LYS A 153 2.86 6.54 -15.39
N ILE A 154 2.61 6.29 -14.11
CA ILE A 154 3.62 6.34 -13.05
C ILE A 154 3.73 4.97 -12.37
N ALA A 155 4.87 4.31 -12.58
CA ALA A 155 5.27 3.12 -11.83
C ALA A 155 6.80 3.03 -11.82
N ASP A 156 7.36 2.58 -10.72
CA ASP A 156 8.80 2.51 -10.51
C ASP A 156 9.46 1.36 -11.28
N VAL A 157 10.78 1.48 -11.45
CA VAL A 157 11.66 0.46 -12.05
C VAL A 157 11.78 -0.81 -11.20
N SER A 158 11.51 -0.73 -9.89
CA SER A 158 11.35 -1.84 -8.95
C SER A 158 10.13 -2.70 -9.28
N GLN A 159 9.10 -2.07 -9.87
CA GLN A 159 7.71 -2.48 -10.10
C GLN A 159 6.78 -2.13 -8.93
N SER A 160 5.77 -1.31 -9.21
CA SER A 160 4.88 -0.79 -8.18
C SER A 160 3.67 -1.65 -7.88
N ASN A 161 3.30 -1.66 -6.61
CA ASN A 161 2.26 -2.46 -5.99
C ASN A 161 1.30 -1.60 -5.16
N GLY A 162 0.15 -2.18 -4.83
CA GLY A 162 -0.74 -1.61 -3.82
C GLY A 162 -0.23 -1.87 -2.40
N PHE A 163 0.23 -3.10 -2.16
CA PHE A 163 1.02 -3.49 -1.00
C PHE A 163 2.32 -4.13 -1.46
N GLU A 164 3.44 -3.71 -0.87
CA GLU A 164 4.63 -4.54 -0.68
C GLU A 164 4.76 -4.82 0.82
N SER A 165 5.05 -6.08 1.18
CA SER A 165 5.15 -6.46 2.58
C SER A 165 6.22 -7.49 2.80
N ASP A 166 7.21 -7.08 3.57
CA ASP A 166 8.40 -7.82 3.95
C ASP A 166 8.40 -8.05 5.47
N ASN A 167 9.00 -9.16 5.93
CA ASN A 167 9.40 -9.26 7.34
C ASN A 167 10.84 -8.81 7.55
N ASN A 168 11.72 -9.26 6.67
CA ASN A 168 13.13 -8.91 6.69
C ASN A 168 13.67 -8.93 5.26
N ALA A 169 14.41 -7.90 4.85
CA ALA A 169 14.99 -7.79 3.52
C ALA A 169 15.86 -9.00 3.11
N ASP A 170 16.52 -9.68 4.06
CA ASP A 170 17.32 -10.87 3.79
C ASP A 170 16.50 -12.18 3.71
N GLY A 171 15.18 -12.13 3.96
CA GLY A 171 14.30 -13.29 4.01
C GLY A 171 14.49 -14.18 5.23
N ALA A 172 15.22 -13.72 6.26
CA ALA A 172 15.36 -14.43 7.50
C ALA A 172 14.06 -14.40 8.33
N ASP A 173 13.83 -15.51 9.00
CA ASP A 173 12.75 -15.72 9.95
C ASP A 173 13.11 -15.07 11.29
N VAL A 174 12.84 -13.76 11.42
CA VAL A 174 13.19 -12.94 12.60
C VAL A 174 11.94 -12.35 13.27
N GLU A 175 11.85 -12.52 14.59
CA GLU A 175 10.80 -11.94 15.44
C GLU A 175 11.15 -10.50 15.89
N PRO A 176 10.16 -9.62 16.11
CA PRO A 176 8.74 -9.81 15.79
C PRO A 176 8.48 -9.89 14.29
N TYR A 177 7.55 -10.77 13.87
CA TYR A 177 7.12 -10.81 12.46
C TYR A 177 6.27 -9.60 12.05
N THR A 178 6.41 -9.14 10.80
CA THR A 178 5.45 -8.22 10.17
C THR A 178 4.08 -8.89 10.12
N THR A 179 3.19 -8.48 11.00
CA THR A 179 1.87 -9.10 11.25
C THR A 179 0.72 -8.10 11.08
N ALA A 180 1.03 -6.97 10.43
CA ALA A 180 0.10 -5.88 10.18
C ALA A 180 -1.25 -6.39 9.66
N THR A 181 -2.33 -5.76 10.11
CA THR A 181 -3.68 -6.10 9.63
C THR A 181 -4.34 -4.89 9.00
N PHE A 182 -4.60 -4.97 7.70
CA PHE A 182 -5.31 -3.97 6.94
C PHE A 182 -6.77 -4.36 6.77
N SER A 183 -7.68 -3.39 6.90
CA SER A 183 -9.11 -3.61 6.71
C SER A 183 -9.78 -2.49 5.94
N ASN A 184 -10.80 -2.80 5.14
CA ASN A 184 -11.55 -1.79 4.39
C ASN A 184 -10.64 -0.96 3.48
N MET A 185 -9.78 -1.62 2.72
CA MET A 185 -8.89 -0.99 1.74
C MET A 185 -9.52 -1.02 0.35
N THR A 186 -9.44 0.07 -0.40
CA THR A 186 -9.82 0.15 -1.82
C THR A 186 -8.60 0.55 -2.64
N PHE A 187 -8.13 -0.37 -3.50
CA PHE A 187 -7.03 -0.12 -4.44
C PHE A 187 -7.57 0.12 -5.85
N VAL A 188 -7.33 1.30 -6.40
CA VAL A 188 -7.69 1.67 -7.76
C VAL A 188 -6.45 1.64 -8.63
N GLY A 189 -6.29 0.53 -9.35
CA GLY A 189 -5.18 0.27 -10.25
C GLY A 189 -5.27 1.03 -11.58
N PRO A 190 -4.21 0.96 -12.40
CA PRO A 190 -4.04 1.81 -13.57
C PRO A 190 -5.10 1.60 -14.66
N LYS A 191 -5.67 0.39 -14.78
CA LYS A 191 -6.70 0.08 -15.79
C LYS A 191 -8.03 0.76 -15.52
N VAL A 192 -8.33 1.06 -14.25
CA VAL A 192 -9.56 1.79 -13.90
C VAL A 192 -9.47 3.23 -14.40
N LEU A 193 -8.26 3.82 -14.37
CA LEU A 193 -8.04 5.22 -14.68
C LEU A 193 -7.86 5.51 -16.16
N ASP A 194 -7.32 4.55 -16.93
CA ASP A 194 -7.21 4.69 -18.39
C ASP A 194 -7.55 3.36 -19.09
N GLY A 195 -8.63 3.37 -19.86
CA GLY A 195 -9.05 2.21 -20.67
C GLY A 195 -8.10 1.85 -21.81
N LYS A 196 -7.08 2.68 -22.09
CA LYS A 196 -5.99 2.43 -23.04
C LYS A 196 -4.68 2.01 -22.37
N PHE A 197 -4.70 1.80 -21.05
CA PHE A 197 -3.51 1.43 -20.30
C PHE A 197 -2.79 0.22 -20.93
N GLN A 198 -1.46 0.34 -21.01
CA GLN A 198 -0.56 -0.75 -21.36
C GLN A 198 0.52 -0.83 -20.30
N ASN A 199 0.77 -2.03 -19.77
CA ASN A 199 1.80 -2.24 -18.75
C ASN A 199 3.19 -2.39 -19.39
N THR A 200 3.64 -1.33 -20.07
CA THR A 200 4.90 -1.27 -20.82
C THR A 200 5.62 0.04 -20.52
N THR A 201 6.95 0.02 -20.66
CA THR A 201 7.80 1.20 -20.48
C THR A 201 7.55 2.29 -21.52
N ASP A 202 6.97 1.94 -22.67
CA ASP A 202 6.60 2.92 -23.70
C ASP A 202 5.35 3.73 -23.30
N TYR A 203 4.46 3.14 -22.49
CA TYR A 203 3.26 3.79 -22.00
C TYR A 203 3.53 4.55 -20.68
N ILE A 204 4.27 3.91 -19.77
CA ILE A 204 4.58 4.38 -18.42
C ILE A 204 5.78 5.32 -18.49
N THR A 205 5.51 6.60 -18.79
CA THR A 205 6.54 7.62 -19.06
C THR A 205 6.66 8.69 -17.97
N GLY A 206 5.88 8.60 -16.90
CA GLY A 206 5.74 9.62 -15.86
C GLY A 206 4.92 10.85 -16.31
N GLY A 207 4.76 11.05 -17.63
CA GLY A 207 4.04 12.20 -18.19
C GLY A 207 4.57 13.54 -17.66
N ASP A 208 3.65 14.46 -17.37
CA ASP A 208 3.97 15.78 -16.81
C ASP A 208 4.50 15.72 -15.36
N TYR A 209 4.43 14.56 -14.72
CA TYR A 209 4.91 14.32 -13.37
C TYR A 209 6.29 13.64 -13.34
N ASN A 210 6.92 13.39 -14.49
CA ASN A 210 8.29 12.90 -14.49
C ASN A 210 9.24 13.96 -13.88
N PRO A 211 9.89 13.69 -12.74
CA PRO A 211 10.70 14.68 -12.03
C PRO A 211 12.07 14.90 -12.65
N ASN A 212 12.53 14.02 -13.55
CA ASN A 212 13.88 14.04 -14.13
C ASN A 212 15.01 14.14 -13.07
N ASN A 213 14.78 13.59 -11.87
CA ASN A 213 15.71 13.62 -10.74
C ASN A 213 16.54 12.32 -10.61
N GLY A 214 16.38 11.38 -11.56
CA GLY A 214 17.07 10.09 -11.58
C GLY A 214 16.18 8.89 -11.23
N SER A 215 14.96 9.12 -10.72
CA SER A 215 14.00 8.04 -10.48
C SER A 215 13.65 7.27 -11.75
N GLY A 216 13.65 5.95 -11.62
CA GLY A 216 13.40 5.03 -12.72
C GLY A 216 11.92 4.89 -13.01
N LEU A 217 11.58 4.50 -14.24
CA LEU A 217 10.22 4.10 -14.61
C LEU A 217 10.23 2.64 -15.03
N GLY A 218 9.20 1.92 -14.62
CA GLY A 218 9.04 0.50 -14.91
C GLY A 218 7.59 0.14 -15.22
N LYS A 219 7.03 -0.75 -14.41
CA LYS A 219 5.73 -1.37 -14.65
C LYS A 219 4.96 -1.47 -13.35
N PHE A 220 3.63 -1.49 -13.47
CA PHE A 220 2.80 -1.96 -12.38
C PHE A 220 2.94 -3.47 -12.23
N GLN A 221 2.94 -3.97 -11.00
CA GLN A 221 2.97 -5.40 -10.71
C GLN A 221 1.65 -5.87 -10.10
N ALA A 222 1.47 -5.73 -8.79
CA ALA A 222 0.37 -6.41 -8.09
C ALA A 222 -0.41 -5.48 -7.18
N ALA A 223 -1.70 -5.78 -6.96
CA ALA A 223 -2.42 -5.14 -5.88
C ALA A 223 -1.83 -5.49 -4.51
N MET A 224 -1.33 -6.72 -4.33
CA MET A 224 -0.69 -7.17 -3.09
C MET A 224 0.48 -8.10 -3.36
N GLN A 225 1.68 -7.75 -2.89
CA GLN A 225 2.84 -8.64 -2.80
C GLN A 225 3.17 -8.88 -1.32
N ILE A 226 3.17 -10.15 -0.93
CA ILE A 226 3.54 -10.61 0.42
C ILE A 226 4.78 -11.48 0.27
N ARG A 227 5.89 -11.04 0.86
CA ARG A 227 7.20 -11.61 0.61
C ARG A 227 8.05 -11.68 1.87
N ARG A 228 9.18 -12.39 1.73
CA ARG A 228 10.24 -12.48 2.74
C ARG A 228 9.73 -12.74 4.16
N SER A 229 8.86 -13.75 4.30
CA SER A 229 8.27 -14.20 5.58
C SER A 229 7.33 -13.20 6.26
N SER A 230 6.79 -12.21 5.53
CA SER A 230 5.71 -11.36 6.05
C SER A 230 4.45 -12.17 6.34
N HIS A 231 3.79 -11.85 7.46
CA HIS A 231 2.51 -12.40 7.89
C HIS A 231 1.39 -11.35 7.81
N LEU A 232 1.48 -10.42 6.85
CA LEU A 232 0.46 -9.40 6.62
C LEU A 232 -0.93 -10.01 6.39
N ASN A 233 -1.90 -9.46 7.10
CA ASN A 233 -3.31 -9.80 6.96
C ASN A 233 -4.06 -8.68 6.24
N CYS A 234 -4.99 -9.03 5.36
CA CYS A 234 -5.87 -8.06 4.71
C CYS A 234 -7.31 -8.60 4.69
N ILE A 235 -8.24 -7.80 5.19
CA ILE A 235 -9.64 -8.21 5.32
C ILE A 235 -10.63 -7.17 4.80
N ASN A 236 -11.76 -7.61 4.28
CA ASN A 236 -12.86 -6.73 3.85
C ASN A 236 -12.39 -5.63 2.87
N SER A 237 -11.53 -5.98 1.92
CA SER A 237 -10.86 -5.03 1.02
C SER A 237 -11.15 -5.35 -0.45
N VAL A 238 -10.98 -4.37 -1.33
CA VAL A 238 -11.18 -4.52 -2.77
C VAL A 238 -9.99 -3.95 -3.55
N ALA A 239 -9.56 -4.64 -4.59
CA ALA A 239 -8.60 -4.13 -5.56
C ALA A 239 -9.15 -4.23 -6.97
N LEU A 240 -8.98 -3.17 -7.76
CA LEU A 240 -9.63 -2.98 -9.05
C LEU A 240 -8.58 -2.64 -10.10
N GLY A 241 -8.56 -3.35 -11.24
CA GLY A 241 -7.81 -2.97 -12.42
C GLY A 241 -6.29 -2.96 -12.29
N TRP A 242 -5.73 -3.87 -11.49
CA TRP A 242 -4.28 -4.13 -11.43
C TRP A 242 -3.86 -5.18 -12.49
N PRO A 243 -2.58 -5.24 -12.88
CA PRO A 243 -2.09 -6.36 -13.69
C PRO A 243 -2.21 -7.70 -12.94
N ILE A 244 -1.70 -7.77 -11.71
CA ILE A 244 -1.77 -8.96 -10.85
C ILE A 244 -2.59 -8.63 -9.60
N GLY A 245 -3.41 -9.58 -9.13
CA GLY A 245 -4.10 -9.48 -7.84
C GLY A 245 -3.15 -9.71 -6.67
N LEU A 246 -2.66 -10.95 -6.53
CA LEU A 246 -1.84 -11.37 -5.39
C LEU A 246 -0.53 -12.06 -5.83
N ILE A 247 0.57 -11.70 -5.16
CA ILE A 247 1.82 -12.45 -5.17
C ILE A 247 2.12 -12.88 -3.74
N VAL A 248 2.01 -14.19 -3.47
CA VAL A 248 2.68 -14.80 -2.31
C VAL A 248 4.06 -15.23 -2.79
N ASP A 249 5.03 -14.36 -2.56
CA ASP A 249 6.35 -14.46 -3.18
C ASP A 249 7.21 -15.52 -2.49
N GLY A 250 7.62 -16.52 -3.26
CA GLY A 250 8.51 -17.61 -2.81
C GLY A 250 9.97 -17.43 -3.21
N GLU A 251 10.38 -16.28 -3.77
CA GLU A 251 11.77 -16.09 -4.20
C GLU A 251 12.73 -16.12 -3.00
N LYS A 252 12.30 -15.60 -1.85
CA LYS A 252 13.09 -15.51 -0.63
C LYS A 252 12.22 -15.62 0.62
N GLY A 253 12.78 -16.23 1.67
CA GLY A 253 12.08 -16.47 2.92
C GLY A 253 10.99 -17.55 2.82
N SER A 254 10.08 -17.54 3.79
CA SER A 254 9.14 -18.63 4.07
C SER A 254 7.69 -18.33 3.68
N SER A 255 7.41 -17.24 2.95
CA SER A 255 6.04 -16.71 2.72
C SER A 255 5.05 -17.77 2.20
N VAL A 256 5.46 -18.60 1.24
CA VAL A 256 4.63 -19.68 0.69
C VAL A 256 4.32 -20.76 1.74
N GLN A 257 5.31 -21.13 2.56
CA GLN A 257 5.12 -22.10 3.62
C GLN A 257 4.25 -21.52 4.74
N ASP A 258 4.48 -20.27 5.11
CA ASP A 258 3.71 -19.54 6.12
C ASP A 258 2.23 -19.38 5.71
N ALA A 259 1.97 -19.18 4.42
CA ALA A 259 0.63 -19.19 3.85
C ALA A 259 -0.07 -20.56 3.96
N LYS A 260 0.67 -21.66 3.71
CA LYS A 260 0.14 -23.03 3.84
C LYS A 260 -0.21 -23.34 5.28
N ASP A 261 0.64 -22.92 6.21
CA ASP A 261 0.48 -23.07 7.65
C ASP A 261 -0.57 -22.12 8.23
N GLY A 262 -1.08 -21.16 7.43
CA GLY A 262 -2.15 -20.25 7.81
C GLY A 262 -1.70 -19.15 8.77
N LYS A 263 -0.42 -18.77 8.73
CA LYS A 263 0.15 -17.69 9.58
C LYS A 263 -0.40 -16.31 9.24
N PHE A 264 -0.84 -16.11 8.00
CA PHE A 264 -1.55 -14.91 7.58
C PHE A 264 -2.77 -15.23 6.74
N LYS A 265 -3.64 -14.24 6.59
CA LYS A 265 -4.97 -14.41 6.00
C LYS A 265 -5.36 -13.24 5.11
N LEU A 266 -5.89 -13.59 3.94
CA LEU A 266 -6.69 -12.70 3.10
C LEU A 266 -8.14 -13.15 3.19
N GLN A 267 -9.03 -12.33 3.75
CA GLN A 267 -10.43 -12.70 3.97
C GLN A 267 -11.42 -11.64 3.51
N ASN A 268 -12.43 -12.05 2.75
CA ASN A 268 -13.35 -11.13 2.07
C ASN A 268 -12.59 -10.07 1.24
N VAL A 269 -11.53 -10.48 0.56
CA VAL A 269 -10.78 -9.65 -0.39
C VAL A 269 -11.32 -9.86 -1.78
N TYR A 270 -11.75 -8.78 -2.44
CA TYR A 270 -12.43 -8.82 -3.72
C TYR A 270 -11.51 -8.23 -4.79
N PHE A 271 -11.22 -8.99 -5.84
CA PHE A 271 -10.44 -8.53 -6.98
C PHE A 271 -11.35 -8.33 -8.19
N ALA A 272 -11.08 -7.29 -8.99
CA ALA A 272 -11.83 -7.08 -10.23
C ALA A 272 -10.95 -6.60 -11.39
N GLY A 273 -11.10 -7.22 -12.56
CA GLY A 273 -10.44 -6.81 -13.80
C GLY A 273 -8.91 -6.93 -13.77
N MET A 274 -8.41 -8.01 -13.18
CA MET A 274 -6.98 -8.34 -13.17
C MET A 274 -6.58 -9.09 -14.45
N ASP A 275 -5.31 -9.03 -14.88
CA ASP A 275 -4.81 -9.97 -15.91
C ASP A 275 -4.58 -11.36 -15.30
N ALA A 276 -4.07 -11.38 -14.06
CA ALA A 276 -3.85 -12.57 -13.26
C ALA A 276 -4.43 -12.37 -11.86
N VAL A 277 -5.21 -13.34 -11.35
CA VAL A 277 -5.67 -13.31 -9.96
C VAL A 277 -4.48 -13.46 -9.00
N GLY A 278 -3.52 -14.31 -9.33
CA GLY A 278 -2.24 -14.35 -8.64
C GLY A 278 -1.12 -14.96 -9.47
N THR A 279 0.11 -14.67 -9.05
CA THR A 279 1.35 -15.24 -9.61
C THR A 279 2.32 -15.59 -8.47
N ASP A 280 3.30 -16.45 -8.71
CA ASP A 280 4.11 -17.03 -7.62
C ASP A 280 5.47 -16.33 -7.37
N ALA A 281 5.82 -15.33 -8.17
CA ALA A 281 7.13 -14.70 -8.08
C ALA A 281 7.12 -13.24 -8.52
N ASN A 282 8.03 -12.46 -7.92
CA ASN A 282 8.36 -11.11 -8.33
C ASN A 282 8.62 -11.03 -9.84
N LYS A 283 8.04 -10.03 -10.50
CA LYS A 283 8.19 -9.68 -11.92
C LYS A 283 7.70 -10.76 -12.91
N ILE A 284 6.93 -11.74 -12.43
CA ILE A 284 6.27 -12.76 -13.25
C ILE A 284 4.77 -12.45 -13.32
N TYR A 285 4.27 -12.27 -14.54
CA TYR A 285 2.89 -11.84 -14.82
C TYR A 285 1.96 -12.99 -15.25
N ASP A 286 2.53 -14.17 -15.50
CA ASP A 286 1.78 -15.34 -15.90
C ASP A 286 1.25 -16.09 -14.67
N ASP A 287 -0.06 -16.34 -14.65
CA ASP A 287 -0.72 -17.15 -13.64
C ASP A 287 -0.55 -18.64 -13.94
N VAL A 288 0.65 -19.13 -13.66
CA VAL A 288 1.09 -20.51 -13.83
C VAL A 288 1.85 -20.98 -12.59
N LEU A 289 1.92 -22.29 -12.37
CA LEU A 289 2.73 -22.86 -11.30
C LEU A 289 4.22 -22.61 -11.60
N TYR A 290 4.86 -21.81 -10.74
CA TYR A 290 6.22 -21.34 -10.95
C TYR A 290 7.07 -21.59 -9.71
N ASP A 291 8.29 -22.06 -9.94
CA ASP A 291 9.33 -22.16 -8.92
C ASP A 291 10.06 -20.82 -8.83
N ALA A 292 9.67 -20.00 -7.84
CA ALA A 292 10.25 -18.68 -7.61
C ALA A 292 11.75 -18.75 -7.28
N THR A 293 12.17 -19.76 -6.50
CA THR A 293 13.56 -19.94 -6.09
C THR A 293 14.45 -20.32 -7.27
N ASN A 294 14.02 -21.28 -8.10
CA ASN A 294 14.79 -21.76 -9.25
C ASN A 294 14.49 -21.00 -10.56
N LYS A 295 13.60 -20.00 -10.49
CA LYS A 295 13.18 -19.14 -11.61
C LYS A 295 12.71 -19.93 -12.83
N LYS A 296 11.80 -20.88 -12.61
CA LYS A 296 11.36 -21.82 -13.65
C LYS A 296 9.87 -22.12 -13.57
N VAL A 297 9.20 -22.11 -14.73
CA VAL A 297 7.84 -22.65 -14.86
C VAL A 297 7.85 -24.16 -14.60
N ILE A 298 7.07 -24.61 -13.61
CA ILE A 298 6.90 -26.03 -13.30
C ILE A 298 5.85 -26.63 -14.23
N ASP A 299 4.69 -25.98 -14.36
CA ASP A 299 3.59 -26.41 -15.23
C ASP A 299 2.81 -25.19 -15.76
N GLN A 300 2.75 -25.05 -17.08
CA GLN A 300 2.02 -23.97 -17.76
C GLN A 300 0.50 -24.10 -17.66
N ASN A 301 -0.02 -25.29 -17.36
CA ASN A 301 -1.46 -25.56 -17.33
C ASN A 301 -2.03 -25.55 -15.91
N GLN A 302 -1.16 -25.51 -14.89
CA GLN A 302 -1.55 -25.41 -13.50
C GLN A 302 -1.47 -23.95 -13.06
N LYS A 303 -2.50 -23.48 -12.34
CA LYS A 303 -2.54 -22.14 -11.75
C LYS A 303 -1.50 -21.98 -10.66
N SER A 304 -1.09 -20.73 -10.44
CA SER A 304 -0.13 -20.37 -9.42
C SER A 304 -0.62 -20.77 -8.01
N TYR A 305 0.31 -20.97 -7.08
CA TYR A 305 0.00 -21.11 -5.66
C TYR A 305 -0.76 -19.89 -5.12
N SER A 306 -0.34 -18.66 -5.44
CA SER A 306 -1.03 -17.43 -5.04
C SER A 306 -2.49 -17.41 -5.48
N ASN A 307 -2.80 -17.84 -6.70
CA ASN A 307 -4.18 -17.99 -7.17
C ASN A 307 -4.96 -18.99 -6.28
N SER A 308 -4.40 -20.18 -6.08
CA SER A 308 -5.03 -21.23 -5.25
C SER A 308 -5.23 -20.78 -3.79
N PHE A 309 -4.28 -20.04 -3.23
CA PHE A 309 -4.35 -19.47 -1.89
C PHE A 309 -5.46 -18.41 -1.78
N PHE A 310 -5.60 -17.55 -2.80
CA PHE A 310 -6.66 -16.54 -2.82
C PHE A 310 -8.06 -17.17 -2.70
N PHE A 311 -8.31 -18.28 -3.41
CA PHE A 311 -9.58 -19.01 -3.37
C PHE A 311 -9.65 -20.12 -2.32
N LYS A 312 -8.71 -20.17 -1.36
CA LYS A 312 -8.71 -21.17 -0.27
C LYS A 312 -10.05 -21.15 0.48
N GLU A 313 -10.54 -22.34 0.83
CA GLU A 313 -11.77 -22.50 1.60
C GLU A 313 -11.76 -21.65 2.89
N GLY A 314 -12.86 -20.93 3.14
CA GLY A 314 -12.99 -20.03 4.27
C GLY A 314 -12.37 -18.64 4.10
N SER A 315 -11.71 -18.35 2.95
CA SER A 315 -11.27 -16.98 2.63
C SER A 315 -12.45 -16.06 2.30
N ASN A 316 -13.49 -16.59 1.66
CA ASN A 316 -14.61 -15.82 1.09
C ASN A 316 -14.16 -14.70 0.13
N ASN A 317 -12.95 -14.83 -0.42
CA ASN A 317 -12.45 -13.92 -1.45
C ASN A 317 -13.22 -14.14 -2.76
N LYS A 318 -13.33 -13.09 -3.56
CA LYS A 318 -14.06 -13.13 -4.83
C LYS A 318 -13.28 -12.46 -5.94
N TYR A 319 -13.48 -12.95 -7.15
CA TYR A 319 -12.99 -12.31 -8.36
C TYR A 319 -14.16 -11.93 -9.26
N PHE A 320 -14.05 -10.77 -9.90
CA PHE A 320 -15.00 -10.25 -10.88
C PHE A 320 -14.25 -9.87 -12.16
N ASP A 321 -14.80 -10.18 -13.33
CA ASP A 321 -14.14 -9.85 -14.60
C ASP A 321 -14.06 -8.33 -14.84
N ASN A 322 -14.93 -7.54 -14.22
CA ASN A 322 -15.02 -6.10 -14.42
C ASN A 322 -15.39 -5.38 -13.12
N TRP A 323 -14.79 -4.21 -12.88
CA TRP A 323 -15.05 -3.35 -11.72
C TRP A 323 -16.30 -2.46 -11.87
N THR A 324 -16.79 -2.20 -13.08
CA THR A 324 -17.93 -1.30 -13.34
C THR A 324 -19.26 -1.79 -12.75
N SER A 325 -19.38 -3.08 -12.42
CA SER A 325 -20.52 -3.62 -11.67
C SER A 325 -20.37 -3.47 -10.14
N LEU A 326 -19.19 -3.04 -9.68
CA LEU A 326 -18.87 -2.90 -8.26
C LEU A 326 -18.88 -1.45 -7.82
N VAL A 327 -18.31 -0.54 -8.62
CA VAL A 327 -18.06 0.85 -8.27
C VAL A 327 -18.56 1.83 -9.32
N GLY A 328 -18.76 3.08 -8.90
CA GLY A 328 -19.25 4.17 -9.73
C GLY A 328 -18.19 4.71 -10.68
N THR A 329 -18.52 5.82 -11.34
CA THR A 329 -17.64 6.47 -12.32
C THR A 329 -16.39 7.09 -11.71
N ASP A 330 -16.37 7.30 -10.39
CA ASP A 330 -15.16 7.71 -9.66
C ASP A 330 -14.14 6.57 -9.52
N GLY A 331 -14.53 5.33 -9.82
CA GLY A 331 -13.67 4.16 -9.82
C GLY A 331 -13.46 3.51 -8.45
N TYR A 332 -14.10 3.99 -7.37
CA TYR A 332 -13.92 3.43 -6.03
C TYR A 332 -15.15 3.40 -5.13
N THR A 333 -16.17 4.23 -5.37
CA THR A 333 -17.37 4.24 -4.51
C THR A 333 -18.32 3.11 -4.94
N PRO A 334 -18.72 2.19 -4.04
CA PRO A 334 -19.67 1.14 -4.40
C PRO A 334 -21.00 1.68 -4.93
N ILE A 335 -21.49 1.12 -6.03
CA ILE A 335 -22.82 1.47 -6.57
C ILE A 335 -23.95 0.81 -5.78
N ALA A 336 -25.17 1.33 -5.92
CA ALA A 336 -26.36 0.69 -5.38
C ALA A 336 -26.49 -0.77 -5.88
N GLY A 337 -26.64 -1.72 -4.96
CA GLY A 337 -26.68 -3.15 -5.29
C GLY A 337 -25.32 -3.80 -5.53
N SER A 338 -24.21 -3.06 -5.35
CA SER A 338 -22.86 -3.61 -5.47
C SER A 338 -22.66 -4.80 -4.52
N PRO A 339 -22.03 -5.90 -4.99
CA PRO A 339 -21.61 -7.02 -4.13
C PRO A 339 -20.63 -6.62 -3.02
N LEU A 340 -20.05 -5.42 -3.06
CA LEU A 340 -19.22 -4.88 -1.98
C LEU A 340 -20.05 -4.48 -0.76
N LEU A 341 -21.35 -4.24 -0.92
CA LEU A 341 -22.25 -3.84 0.16
C LEU A 341 -22.85 -5.07 0.85
N GLY A 342 -22.87 -5.06 2.19
CA GLY A 342 -23.43 -6.15 3.01
C GLY A 342 -22.53 -7.39 3.15
N ALA A 343 -21.31 -7.37 2.62
CA ALA A 343 -20.45 -8.54 2.51
C ALA A 343 -19.28 -8.60 3.51
N ALA A 344 -18.98 -7.52 4.23
CA ALA A 344 -17.88 -7.54 5.19
C ALA A 344 -18.16 -8.44 6.40
N SER A 345 -17.10 -9.04 6.93
CA SER A 345 -17.12 -9.82 8.16
C SER A 345 -15.86 -9.57 8.97
N PHE A 346 -16.06 -9.39 10.27
CA PHE A 346 -14.99 -9.21 11.26
C PHE A 346 -14.87 -10.41 12.20
N THR A 347 -15.48 -11.54 11.86
CA THR A 347 -15.39 -12.76 12.67
C THR A 347 -13.92 -13.18 12.83
N GLY A 348 -13.45 -13.23 14.08
CA GLY A 348 -12.05 -13.55 14.39
C GLY A 348 -11.09 -12.36 14.36
N TRP A 349 -11.59 -11.14 14.09
CA TRP A 349 -10.79 -9.91 14.03
C TRP A 349 -11.30 -8.89 15.04
N THR A 350 -10.39 -8.16 15.70
CA THR A 350 -10.72 -7.17 16.73
C THR A 350 -9.91 -5.89 16.54
N GLY A 351 -10.36 -4.79 17.15
CA GLY A 351 -9.67 -3.49 17.04
C GLY A 351 -9.96 -2.72 15.75
N PHE A 352 -11.04 -3.09 15.05
CA PHE A 352 -11.57 -2.42 13.87
C PHE A 352 -12.99 -1.93 14.14
N ASP A 353 -13.42 -0.89 13.43
CA ASP A 353 -14.82 -0.53 13.35
C ASP A 353 -15.56 -1.63 12.58
N VAL A 354 -16.64 -2.16 13.15
CA VAL A 354 -17.41 -3.23 12.52
C VAL A 354 -18.41 -2.62 11.55
N VAL A 355 -18.12 -2.77 10.26
CA VAL A 355 -18.96 -2.32 9.15
C VAL A 355 -19.46 -3.49 8.30
N SER A 356 -20.40 -3.22 7.40
CA SER A 356 -20.97 -4.24 6.52
C SER A 356 -20.48 -4.17 5.07
N PHE A 357 -19.52 -3.30 4.72
CA PHE A 357 -19.07 -3.10 3.34
C PHE A 357 -17.59 -3.47 3.14
N ILE A 358 -17.27 -3.97 1.95
CA ILE A 358 -15.93 -4.28 1.47
C ILE A 358 -15.34 -3.01 0.83
N GLY A 359 -14.05 -2.76 1.09
CA GLY A 359 -13.39 -1.53 0.68
C GLY A 359 -13.63 -0.38 1.66
N ALA A 360 -13.14 0.80 1.29
CA ALA A 360 -13.09 1.98 2.16
C ALA A 360 -14.39 2.79 2.21
N PHE A 361 -15.42 2.44 1.43
CA PHE A 361 -16.61 3.26 1.25
C PHE A 361 -17.89 2.43 1.38
N ASP A 362 -18.92 3.01 2.00
CA ASP A 362 -20.24 2.38 2.18
C ASP A 362 -21.22 2.66 1.01
N GLY A 363 -20.76 3.38 -0.01
CA GLY A 363 -21.56 3.81 -1.17
C GLY A 363 -22.32 5.12 -0.99
N THR A 364 -22.29 5.73 0.21
CA THR A 364 -23.06 6.95 0.52
C THR A 364 -22.24 8.04 1.23
N ASN A 365 -21.32 7.66 2.13
CA ASN A 365 -20.49 8.57 2.90
C ASN A 365 -19.11 8.68 2.26
N ASN A 366 -18.76 9.89 1.84
CA ASN A 366 -17.42 10.20 1.37
C ASN A 366 -16.59 10.85 2.49
N TRP A 367 -15.82 10.04 3.22
CA TRP A 367 -14.94 10.51 4.30
C TRP A 367 -13.73 11.31 3.78
N THR A 368 -13.41 11.24 2.48
CA THR A 368 -12.34 12.05 1.87
C THR A 368 -12.78 13.51 1.68
N ALA A 369 -14.09 13.76 1.59
CA ALA A 369 -14.62 15.08 1.28
C ALA A 369 -14.26 16.13 2.34
N GLY A 370 -13.75 17.27 1.87
CA GLY A 370 -13.43 18.47 2.66
C GLY A 370 -11.94 18.68 2.86
N TRP A 371 -11.17 17.61 3.07
CA TRP A 371 -9.77 17.72 3.50
C TRP A 371 -8.75 17.18 2.49
N THR A 372 -9.14 16.22 1.65
CA THR A 372 -8.25 15.74 0.59
C THR A 372 -8.14 16.74 -0.56
N ASN A 373 -7.07 16.61 -1.34
CA ASN A 373 -6.84 17.33 -2.58
C ASN A 373 -6.51 16.37 -3.71
N PHE A 374 -7.34 16.32 -4.75
CA PHE A 374 -7.09 15.49 -5.94
C PHE A 374 -6.51 16.29 -7.12
N ASP A 375 -6.21 17.58 -6.92
CA ASP A 375 -5.44 18.43 -7.83
C ASP A 375 -4.39 19.28 -7.08
N PRO A 376 -3.45 18.63 -6.36
CA PRO A 376 -2.39 19.35 -5.64
C PRO A 376 -1.40 20.04 -6.58
N GLN A 377 -1.36 19.66 -7.87
CA GLN A 377 -0.50 20.32 -8.86
C GLN A 377 -0.89 21.78 -9.03
N ASN A 378 -2.19 22.08 -9.16
CA ASN A 378 -2.67 23.43 -9.49
C ASN A 378 -3.15 24.23 -8.27
N THR A 379 -3.22 23.61 -7.10
CA THR A 379 -3.73 24.26 -5.88
C THR A 379 -2.78 25.35 -5.38
N LYS A 380 -3.36 26.50 -5.02
CA LYS A 380 -2.64 27.63 -4.40
C LYS A 380 -2.93 27.61 -2.89
N TYR A 381 -1.86 27.66 -2.09
CA TYR A 381 -1.90 27.66 -0.63
C TYR A 381 -1.63 29.04 -0.06
#